data_AF-A0A3R5UD24-F1
#
_entry.id   AF-A0A3R5UD24-F1
#
_cell.length_a   1.000
_cell.length_b   1.000
_cell.length_c   1.000
_cell.angle_alpha   90.00
_cell.angle_beta   90.00
_cell.angle_gamma   90.00
#
_symmetry.space_group_name_H-M   'P 1'
#
loop_
_entity.id
_entity.type
_entity.pdbx_description
1 polymer ?
#
loop_
_entity_poly.entity_id
_entity_poly.type
_entity_poly.pdbx_seq_one_letter_code
_entity_poly.pdbx_strand_id
1 'polypeptide(L)' 'MADQEIFTSVVRVKGSSKYNLVSVKSSEAIDKSMWLELSKVLSRIYVGAPTNMGDVICKNILNTGIDIISTANITKD' A
#
# COMPACT_ATOMS: atom_id res chain seq x y z
N MET A 1 -1.53 5.90 -25.19
CA MET A 1 -2.59 6.35 -24.26
C MET A 1 -2.10 5.98 -22.88
N ALA A 2 -1.82 6.97 -22.02
CA ALA A 2 -1.35 6.70 -20.67
C ALA A 2 -2.55 6.22 -19.85
N ASP A 3 -2.65 4.91 -19.66
CA ASP A 3 -3.76 4.26 -18.98
C ASP A 3 -3.48 4.33 -17.47
N GLN A 4 -3.75 5.51 -16.89
CA GLN A 4 -3.53 5.78 -15.48
C GLN A 4 -4.74 5.35 -14.67
N GLU A 5 -4.54 4.44 -13.72
CA GLU A 5 -5.60 3.93 -12.85
C GLU A 5 -5.15 3.95 -11.38
N ILE A 6 -6.11 3.90 -10.46
CA ILE A 6 -5.80 3.77 -9.03
C ILE A 6 -5.18 2.40 -8.81
N PHE A 7 -3.93 2.41 -8.35
CA PHE A 7 -3.22 1.20 -8.00
C PHE A 7 -3.80 0.63 -6.72
N THR A 8 -4.17 -0.66 -6.73
CA THR A 8 -4.67 -1.37 -5.55
C THR A 8 -3.85 -2.62 -5.34
N SER A 9 -3.44 -2.87 -4.11
CA SER A 9 -2.58 -4.00 -3.77
C SER A 9 -2.73 -4.37 -2.29
N VAL A 10 -1.90 -5.29 -1.83
CA VAL A 10 -1.85 -5.75 -0.45
C VAL A 10 -0.43 -5.66 0.09
N VAL A 11 -0.30 -5.33 1.37
CA VAL A 11 0.98 -5.28 2.08
C VAL A 11 0.93 -6.21 3.28
N ARG A 12 2.07 -6.80 3.62
CA ARG A 12 2.18 -7.70 4.77
C ARG A 12 2.13 -6.94 6.07
N VAL A 13 1.52 -7.54 7.07
CA VAL A 13 1.37 -6.97 8.41
C VAL A 13 2.19 -7.79 9.38
N LYS A 14 2.89 -7.12 10.28
CA LYS A 14 3.68 -7.73 11.33
C LYS A 14 3.15 -7.30 12.70
N GLY A 15 3.00 -8.26 13.61
CA GLY A 15 2.57 -7.98 14.98
C GLY A 15 1.06 -7.93 15.20
N SER A 16 0.26 -8.51 14.30
CA SER A 16 -1.15 -8.87 14.57
C SER A 16 -1.30 -10.38 14.48
N SER A 17 -2.05 -10.98 15.40
CA SER A 17 -2.35 -12.42 15.35
C SER A 17 -3.50 -12.73 14.40
N LYS A 18 -4.35 -11.73 14.12
CA LYS A 18 -5.55 -11.83 13.29
C LYS A 18 -5.33 -11.42 11.84
N TYR A 19 -4.48 -10.43 11.58
CA TYR A 19 -4.28 -9.86 10.24
C TYR A 19 -2.86 -10.08 9.74
N ASN A 20 -2.72 -10.83 8.64
CA ASN A 20 -1.43 -11.07 7.97
C ASN A 20 -1.17 -10.09 6.81
N LEU A 21 -2.23 -9.48 6.27
CA LEU A 21 -2.21 -8.62 5.10
C LEU A 21 -3.17 -7.44 5.32
N VAL A 22 -2.85 -6.29 4.74
CA VAL A 22 -3.70 -5.10 4.68
C VAL A 22 -3.90 -4.66 3.24
N SER A 23 -5.12 -4.27 2.88
CA SER A 23 -5.41 -3.67 1.57
C SER A 23 -4.90 -2.24 1.52
N VAL A 24 -4.23 -1.91 0.43
CA VAL A 24 -3.71 -0.56 0.17
C VAL A 24 -4.14 -0.07 -1.21
N LYS A 25 -4.23 1.25 -1.34
CA LYS A 25 -4.42 1.91 -2.63
C LYS A 25 -3.43 3.06 -2.79
N SER A 26 -3.19 3.50 -4.02
CA SER A 26 -2.50 4.75 -4.27
C SER A 26 -3.39 5.96 -3.95
N SER A 27 -2.75 7.08 -3.59
CA SER A 27 -3.42 8.37 -3.41
C SER A 27 -3.98 8.91 -4.73
N GLU A 28 -3.24 8.69 -5.83
CA GLU A 28 -3.54 9.19 -7.17
C GLU A 28 -3.41 8.08 -8.22
N ALA A 29 -3.83 8.37 -9.45
CA ALA A 29 -3.75 7.44 -10.56
C ALA A 29 -2.30 7.23 -11.00
N ILE A 30 -1.91 5.96 -11.17
CA ILE A 30 -0.57 5.54 -11.54
C ILE A 30 -0.61 4.87 -12.91
N ASP A 31 0.37 5.16 -13.75
CA ASP A 31 0.59 4.45 -15.00
C ASP A 31 0.80 2.95 -14.76
N LYS A 32 0.04 2.12 -15.48
CA LYS A 32 0.08 0.64 -15.39
C LYS A 32 1.48 0.06 -15.60
N SER A 33 2.35 0.74 -16.34
CA SER A 33 3.75 0.31 -16.53
C SER A 33 4.54 0.23 -15.20
N MET A 34 4.19 1.05 -14.21
CA MET A 34 4.87 1.08 -12.91
C MET A 34 4.32 0.06 -11.91
N TRP A 35 3.15 -0.54 -12.17
CA TRP A 35 2.47 -1.43 -11.23
C TRP A 35 3.31 -2.64 -10.83
N LEU A 36 4.11 -3.15 -11.78
CA LEU A 36 4.99 -4.29 -11.53
C LEU A 36 6.11 -3.93 -10.52
N GLU A 37 6.73 -2.76 -10.68
CA GLU A 37 7.77 -2.27 -9.77
C GLU A 37 7.21 -1.89 -8.40
N LEU A 38 6.04 -1.25 -8.36
CA LEU A 38 5.33 -0.96 -7.10
C LEU A 38 5.04 -2.24 -6.31
N SER A 39 4.55 -3.28 -7.00
CA SER A 39 4.26 -4.57 -6.37
C SER A 39 5.53 -5.21 -5.79
N LYS A 40 6.67 -5.12 -6.50
CA LYS A 40 7.97 -5.60 -5.99
C LYS A 40 8.39 -4.84 -4.74
N VAL A 41 8.24 -3.52 -4.71
CA VAL A 41 8.57 -2.70 -3.53
C VAL A 41 7.67 -3.07 -2.35
N LEU A 42 6.35 -3.12 -2.57
CA LEU A 42 5.38 -3.44 -1.53
C LEU A 42 5.57 -4.85 -0.94
N SER A 43 6.03 -5.81 -1.74
CA SER A 43 6.32 -7.17 -1.27
C SER A 43 7.41 -7.23 -0.18
N ARG A 44 8.28 -6.21 -0.12
CA ARG A 44 9.37 -6.08 0.86
C ARG A 44 8.98 -5.23 2.07
N ILE A 45 7.88 -4.49 1.99
CA ILE A 45 7.39 -3.63 3.05
C ILE A 45 6.51 -4.45 4.00
N TYR A 46 6.69 -4.20 5.30
CA TYR A 46 5.88 -4.76 6.36
C TYR A 46 5.30 -3.62 7.18
N VAL A 47 3.98 -3.64 7.39
CA VAL A 47 3.26 -2.67 8.21
C VAL A 47 3.11 -3.20 9.62
N GLY A 48 3.36 -2.37 10.63
CA GLY A 48 3.10 -2.73 12.02
C GLY A 48 1.65 -2.44 12.42
N ALA A 49 1.05 -3.30 13.25
CA ALA A 49 -0.22 -2.99 13.89
C ALA A 49 -0.03 -2.01 15.08
N PRO A 50 -0.98 -1.09 15.35
CA PRO A 50 -2.24 -0.88 14.63
C PRO A 50 -2.07 -0.01 13.37
N THR A 51 -2.98 -0.17 12.41
CA THR A 51 -3.05 0.66 11.19
C THR A 51 -4.50 0.99 10.92
N ASN A 52 -4.82 2.27 10.70
CA ASN A 52 -6.16 2.70 10.39
C ASN A 52 -6.35 2.91 8.88
N MET A 53 -7.60 2.93 8.45
CA MET A 53 -7.98 3.32 7.10
C MET A 53 -7.61 4.80 6.89
N GLY A 54 -6.87 5.08 5.83
CA GLY A 54 -6.31 6.40 5.52
C GLY A 54 -4.85 6.57 5.95
N ASP A 55 -4.28 5.63 6.71
CA ASP A 55 -2.87 5.71 7.10
C ASP A 55 -1.96 5.57 5.89
N VAL A 56 -0.94 6.43 5.80
CA VAL A 56 0.08 6.38 4.76
C VAL A 56 1.10 5.30 5.11
N ILE A 57 1.10 4.22 4.32
CA ILE A 57 2.03 3.10 4.47
C ILE A 57 3.41 3.44 3.89
N CYS A 58 3.43 4.08 2.73
CA CYS A 58 4.65 4.47 2.05
C CYS A 58 4.42 5.82 1.37
N LYS A 59 5.23 6.82 1.76
CA LYS A 59 5.16 8.17 1.19
C LYS A 59 6.12 8.28 0.01
N ASN A 60 5.69 8.96 -1.05
CA ASN A 60 6.49 9.24 -2.25
C ASN A 60 7.14 7.96 -2.84
N ILE A 61 6.31 6.97 -3.17
CA ILE A 61 6.78 5.68 -3.66
C ILE A 61 7.52 5.85 -4.98
N LEU A 62 8.71 5.25 -5.09
CA LEU A 62 9.60 5.36 -6.27
C LEU A 62 9.92 6.81 -6.70
N ASN A 63 9.86 7.77 -5.77
CA ASN A 63 10.06 9.20 -6.05
C ASN A 63 9.08 9.77 -7.11
N THR A 64 7.87 9.21 -7.19
CA THR A 64 6.82 9.61 -8.16
C THR A 64 5.94 10.76 -7.65
N GLY A 65 6.04 11.11 -6.36
CA GLY A 65 5.14 12.03 -5.67
C GLY A 65 3.87 11.37 -5.13
N ILE A 66 3.69 10.06 -5.34
CA ILE A 66 2.46 9.34 -5.02
C ILE A 66 2.62 8.57 -3.70
N ASP A 67 1.56 8.56 -2.90
CA ASP A 67 1.54 7.88 -1.61
C ASP A 67 0.72 6.59 -1.69
N ILE A 68 1.09 5.60 -0.88
CA ILE A 68 0.33 4.36 -0.69
C ILE A 68 -0.37 4.44 0.66
N ILE A 69 -1.70 4.31 0.63
CA ILE A 69 -2.57 4.47 1.77
C ILE A 69 -3.32 3.17 2.08
N SER A 70 -3.48 2.87 3.37
CA SER A 70 -4.29 1.75 3.84
C SER A 70 -5.78 2.02 3.62
N THR A 71 -6.52 1.01 3.19
CA THR A 71 -7.98 1.07 3.06
C THR A 71 -8.70 0.23 4.12
N ALA A 72 -7.95 -0.46 4.98
CA ALA A 72 -8.49 -1.31 6.03
C ALA A 72 -7.95 -0.91 7.40
N ASN A 73 -8.75 -1.20 8.43
CA ASN A 73 -8.36 -1.05 9.82
C ASN A 73 -7.78 -2.37 10.33
N ILE A 74 -6.60 -2.29 10.92
CA ILE A 74 -5.92 -3.38 11.61
C ILE A 74 -5.77 -3.00 13.06
N THR A 75 -6.49 -3.75 13.89
CA THR A 75 -6.37 -3.67 15.34
C THR A 75 -5.16 -4.46 15.81
N LYS A 76 -4.46 -3.90 16.79
CA LYS A 76 -3.43 -4.62 17.53
C LYS A 76 -4.11 -5.46 18.62
N ASP A 77 -3.68 -6.71 18.75
CA ASP A 77 -4.09 -7.59 19.84
C ASP A 77 -3.34 -7.27 21.14
#